data_AF-G4YQR8-F1
#
_entry.id   AF-G4YQR8-F1
#
_cell.length_a   1.000
_cell.length_b   1.000
_cell.length_c   1.000
_cell.angle_alpha   90.00
_cell.angle_beta   90.00
_cell.angle_gamma   90.00
#
_symmetry.space_group_name_H-M   'P 1'
#
loop_
_entity.id
_entity.type
_entity.pdbx_description
1 polymer ?
#
loop_
_entity_poly.entity_id
_entity_poly.type
_entity_poly.pdbx_seq_one_letter_code
_entity_poly.pdbx_strand_id
1 'polypeptide(L)'
;RIPWQVPARTRNRNIITDLKMQPKKQLRVHASPDLDKLLKTWEVRGERDDWIRCLQSQLPQQLWTHQNTLTNYQVWVAYRMASQQLNLHYEGERPTDGCLLAQDVTAGKVTITHITWGCERVQQFWSRCVEHWLGHEISSSRLEAYKSYISSRVAPPVSDRMRRVLLECYGKWNKDYEDALGRIWWSLCSMGYALLWQIRNQVVHEGKKWRAPQQLEHMWASCLRQISAVARSERNKPATRTNGLRLQLTLDCYVAITIEAEPPDSPPAPAPWLKRKESALIKRLRKFQEAIN
;
A
#
# COMPACT_ATOMS: atom_id res chain seq x y z
N ARG A 1 34.02 -22.83 12.64
CA ARG A 1 34.23 -21.68 13.55
C ARG A 1 32.89 -21.30 14.15
N ILE A 2 32.78 -21.14 15.47
CA ILE A 2 31.54 -20.69 16.12
C ILE A 2 31.28 -19.25 15.67
N PRO A 3 30.10 -18.94 15.09
CA PRO A 3 29.84 -17.62 14.46
C PRO A 3 29.58 -16.50 15.47
N TRP A 4 29.63 -16.80 16.76
CA TRP A 4 29.34 -15.90 17.87
C TRP A 4 30.57 -15.75 18.76
N GLN A 5 31.17 -14.55 18.78
CA GLN A 5 32.34 -14.24 19.61
C GLN A 5 32.20 -12.86 20.24
N VAL A 6 32.30 -12.78 21.57
CA VAL A 6 32.25 -11.52 22.31
C VAL A 6 33.68 -11.16 22.72
N PRO A 7 34.15 -9.91 22.48
CA PRO A 7 35.45 -9.47 22.96
C PRO A 7 35.58 -9.65 24.48
N ALA A 8 36.74 -10.10 24.95
CA ALA A 8 36.98 -10.33 26.38
C ALA A 8 36.80 -9.08 27.27
N ARG A 9 36.76 -7.88 26.67
CA ARG A 9 36.57 -6.59 27.35
C ARG A 9 35.10 -6.17 27.47
N THR A 10 34.14 -6.92 26.90
CA THR A 10 32.72 -6.58 26.99
C THR A 10 32.21 -6.80 28.42
N ARG A 11 31.62 -5.76 29.03
CA ARG A 11 31.01 -5.85 30.37
C ARG A 11 29.87 -6.89 30.36
N ASN A 12 29.73 -7.68 31.44
CA ASN A 12 28.72 -8.75 31.54
C ASN A 12 27.30 -8.32 31.13
N ARG A 13 26.87 -7.12 31.53
CA ARG A 13 25.55 -6.56 31.17
C ARG A 13 25.33 -6.35 29.66
N ASN A 14 26.39 -6.27 28.87
CA ASN A 14 26.38 -6.01 27.43
C ASN A 14 26.59 -7.28 26.58
N ILE A 15 27.00 -8.41 27.17
CA ILE A 15 27.33 -9.65 26.44
C ILE A 15 26.15 -10.12 25.58
N ILE A 16 24.95 -10.16 26.15
CA ILE A 16 23.74 -10.59 25.43
C ILE A 16 23.38 -9.61 24.29
N THR A 17 23.57 -8.31 24.52
CA THR A 17 23.32 -7.28 23.51
C THR A 17 24.29 -7.43 22.34
N ASP A 18 25.58 -7.63 22.61
CA ASP A 18 26.61 -7.83 21.59
C ASP A 18 26.36 -9.11 20.78
N LEU A 19 26.02 -10.22 21.44
CA LEU A 19 25.66 -11.47 20.78
C LEU A 19 24.44 -11.30 19.85
N LYS A 20 23.41 -10.57 20.28
CA LYS A 20 22.21 -10.28 19.45
C LYS A 20 22.50 -9.36 18.26
N MET A 21 23.58 -8.58 18.32
CA MET A 21 23.97 -7.64 17.26
C MET A 21 24.90 -8.28 16.22
N GLN A 22 25.65 -9.32 16.57
CA GLN A 22 26.54 -10.03 15.64
C GLN A 22 25.85 -10.62 14.39
N PRO A 23 24.69 -11.31 14.48
CA PRO A 23 24.01 -11.79 13.28
C PRO A 23 23.63 -10.64 12.35
N LYS A 24 23.19 -9.51 12.95
CA LYS A 24 22.84 -8.31 12.18
C LYS A 24 24.06 -7.69 11.51
N LYS A 25 25.22 -7.70 12.17
CA LYS A 25 26.49 -7.21 11.60
C LYS A 25 26.98 -8.11 10.48
N GLN A 26 26.91 -9.43 10.63
CA GLN A 26 27.29 -10.37 9.57
C GLN A 26 26.38 -10.23 8.34
N LEU A 27 25.06 -10.21 8.55
CA LEU A 27 24.10 -9.98 7.47
C LEU A 27 24.32 -8.64 6.76
N ARG A 28 24.67 -7.59 7.51
CA ARG A 28 25.05 -6.27 6.96
C ARG A 28 26.28 -6.36 6.07
N VAL A 29 27.38 -6.91 6.57
CA VAL A 29 28.64 -7.02 5.83
C VAL A 29 28.45 -7.82 4.55
N HIS A 30 27.69 -8.92 4.59
CA HIS A 30 27.38 -9.69 3.38
C HIS A 30 26.50 -8.95 2.38
N ALA A 31 25.58 -8.09 2.83
CA ALA A 31 24.69 -7.32 1.95
C ALA A 31 25.33 -6.05 1.38
N SER A 32 26.39 -5.52 2.03
CA SER A 32 26.98 -4.22 1.72
C SER A 32 27.43 -4.03 0.26
N PRO A 33 28.12 -4.98 -0.41
CA PRO A 33 28.64 -4.77 -1.76
C PRO A 33 27.54 -4.54 -2.81
N ASP A 34 26.40 -5.20 -2.65
CA ASP A 34 25.25 -5.08 -3.57
C ASP A 34 24.29 -3.96 -3.16
N LEU A 35 24.42 -3.43 -1.95
CA LEU A 35 23.51 -2.43 -1.41
C LEU A 35 23.64 -1.08 -2.13
N ASP A 36 24.86 -0.66 -2.47
CA ASP A 36 25.10 0.57 -3.25
C ASP A 36 24.44 0.50 -4.63
N LYS A 37 24.63 -0.63 -5.31
CA LYS A 37 24.02 -0.88 -6.62
C LYS A 37 22.50 -0.89 -6.53
N LEU A 38 21.95 -1.50 -5.48
CA LEU A 38 20.51 -1.52 -5.21
C LEU A 38 19.95 -0.12 -4.95
N LEU A 39 20.61 0.65 -4.07
CA LEU A 39 20.22 2.02 -3.72
C LEU A 39 20.19 2.92 -4.97
N LYS A 40 21.27 2.91 -5.76
CA LYS A 40 21.34 3.65 -7.02
C LYS A 40 20.25 3.23 -8.00
N THR A 41 19.95 1.93 -8.08
CA THR A 41 18.86 1.42 -8.93
C THR A 41 17.50 1.93 -8.46
N TRP A 42 17.25 1.95 -7.14
CA TRP A 42 15.99 2.44 -6.57
C TRP A 42 15.83 3.94 -6.72
N GLU A 43 16.91 4.71 -6.58
CA GLU A 43 16.92 6.17 -6.83
C GLU A 43 16.56 6.47 -8.27
N VAL A 44 17.27 5.88 -9.24
CA VAL A 44 16.98 6.09 -10.68
C VAL A 44 15.55 5.69 -11.04
N ARG A 45 15.03 4.60 -10.45
CA ARG A 45 13.66 4.17 -10.69
C ARG A 45 12.62 5.08 -10.02
N GLY A 46 12.88 5.53 -8.80
CA GLY A 46 12.01 6.48 -8.08
C GLY A 46 11.98 7.86 -8.73
N GLU A 47 13.06 8.28 -9.38
CA GLU A 47 13.10 9.51 -10.20
C GLU A 47 12.28 9.39 -11.49
N ARG A 48 12.21 8.19 -12.07
CA ARG A 48 11.49 7.93 -13.32
C ARG A 48 10.02 7.57 -13.12
N ASP A 49 9.66 7.08 -11.93
CA ASP A 49 8.32 6.56 -11.65
C ASP A 49 7.83 6.99 -10.27
N ASP A 50 6.95 7.99 -10.28
CA ASP A 50 6.31 8.55 -9.08
C ASP A 50 5.54 7.51 -8.28
N TRP A 51 4.95 6.50 -8.94
CA TRP A 51 4.21 5.45 -8.26
C TRP A 51 5.13 4.62 -7.38
N ILE A 52 6.29 4.23 -7.90
CA ILE A 52 7.32 3.51 -7.15
C ILE A 52 7.85 4.38 -6.01
N ARG A 53 8.17 5.64 -6.27
CA ARG A 53 8.67 6.56 -5.24
C ARG A 53 7.71 6.66 -4.06
N CYS A 54 6.41 6.76 -4.35
CA CYS A 54 5.38 6.82 -3.33
C CYS A 54 5.19 5.47 -2.61
N LEU A 55 5.24 4.33 -3.29
CA LEU A 55 5.25 3.01 -2.65
C LEU A 55 6.39 2.86 -1.63
N GLN A 56 7.56 3.44 -1.95
CA GLN A 56 8.75 3.43 -1.10
C GLN A 56 8.72 4.45 0.05
N SER A 57 7.70 5.30 0.12
CA SER A 57 7.54 6.29 1.18
C SER A 57 7.18 5.69 2.55
N GLN A 58 6.68 4.45 2.57
CA GLN A 58 6.30 3.78 3.81
C GLN A 58 7.39 2.84 4.32
N LEU A 59 7.62 2.85 5.64
CA LEU A 59 8.53 1.94 6.30
C LEU A 59 7.89 0.57 6.49
N PRO A 60 8.69 -0.52 6.45
CA PRO A 60 8.19 -1.86 6.73
C PRO A 60 7.48 -1.94 8.07
N GLN A 61 7.99 -1.25 9.09
CA GLN A 61 7.35 -1.21 10.42
C GLN A 61 5.91 -0.67 10.36
N GLN A 62 5.65 0.35 9.54
CA GLN A 62 4.30 0.89 9.37
C GLN A 62 3.38 -0.15 8.71
N LEU A 63 3.91 -0.93 7.77
CA LEU A 63 3.18 -2.02 7.14
C LEU A 63 2.94 -3.21 8.09
N TRP A 64 3.91 -3.54 8.96
CA TRP A 64 3.82 -4.64 9.94
C TRP A 64 3.01 -4.27 11.18
N THR A 65 2.76 -2.99 11.44
CA THR A 65 1.91 -2.52 12.57
C THR A 65 0.42 -2.52 12.19
N HIS A 66 0.01 -3.33 11.22
CA HIS A 66 -1.32 -3.34 10.60
C HIS A 66 -2.50 -3.71 11.51
N GLN A 67 -2.29 -3.91 12.81
CA GLN A 67 -3.32 -4.21 13.82
C GLN A 67 -4.26 -5.36 13.42
N ASN A 68 -3.72 -6.44 12.83
CA ASN A 68 -4.49 -7.56 12.28
C ASN A 68 -5.49 -7.19 11.18
N THR A 69 -5.39 -6.00 10.59
CA THR A 69 -6.25 -5.55 9.50
C THR A 69 -5.90 -6.24 8.19
N LEU A 70 -4.60 -6.40 7.92
CA LEU A 70 -4.07 -7.12 6.75
C LEU A 70 -3.67 -8.55 7.10
N THR A 71 -3.67 -9.41 6.08
CA THR A 71 -3.07 -10.74 6.15
C THR A 71 -1.56 -10.68 5.92
N ASN A 72 -0.83 -11.70 6.37
CA ASN A 72 0.61 -11.82 6.10
C ASN A 72 0.93 -11.78 4.59
N TYR A 73 0.06 -12.34 3.75
CA TYR A 73 0.20 -12.28 2.31
C TYR A 73 0.08 -10.86 1.78
N GLN A 74 -0.92 -10.09 2.24
CA GLN A 74 -1.11 -8.70 1.82
C GLN A 74 0.08 -7.82 2.20
N VAL A 75 0.58 -7.98 3.43
CA VAL A 75 1.80 -7.32 3.91
C VAL A 75 3.01 -7.73 3.06
N TRP A 76 3.16 -9.02 2.76
CA TRP A 76 4.24 -9.53 1.92
C TRP A 76 4.20 -8.92 0.52
N VAL A 77 3.03 -8.86 -0.13
CA VAL A 77 2.88 -8.28 -1.47
C VAL A 77 3.22 -6.79 -1.44
N ALA A 78 2.64 -6.03 -0.52
CA ALA A 78 2.88 -4.60 -0.40
C ALA A 78 4.36 -4.27 -0.13
N TYR A 79 5.04 -5.08 0.70
CA TYR A 79 6.48 -4.95 0.92
C TYR A 79 7.28 -5.25 -0.34
N ARG A 80 7.01 -6.38 -1.01
CA ARG A 80 7.72 -6.80 -2.22
C ARG A 80 7.50 -5.85 -3.40
N MET A 81 6.33 -5.22 -3.49
CA MET A 81 6.09 -4.13 -4.45
C MET A 81 7.00 -2.93 -4.18
N ALA A 82 7.01 -2.44 -2.95
CA ALA A 82 7.83 -1.29 -2.59
C ALA A 82 9.34 -1.55 -2.76
N SER A 83 9.79 -2.77 -2.42
CA SER A 83 11.17 -3.19 -2.64
C SER A 83 11.47 -3.65 -4.07
N GLN A 84 10.48 -3.63 -4.98
CA GLN A 84 10.60 -4.08 -6.36
C GLN A 84 11.15 -5.51 -6.52
N GLN A 85 10.70 -6.41 -5.66
CA GLN A 85 11.12 -7.82 -5.60
C GLN A 85 10.03 -8.78 -6.09
N LEU A 86 8.94 -8.25 -6.67
CA LEU A 86 7.96 -9.09 -7.36
C LEU A 86 8.50 -9.48 -8.73
N ASN A 87 8.57 -10.78 -8.98
CA ASN A 87 8.98 -11.32 -10.27
C ASN A 87 7.83 -11.20 -11.26
N LEU A 88 7.95 -10.24 -12.18
CA LEU A 88 6.97 -10.07 -13.25
C LEU A 88 7.13 -11.11 -14.36
N HIS A 89 8.27 -11.79 -14.42
CA HIS A 89 8.62 -12.77 -15.43
C HIS A 89 8.89 -14.14 -14.81
N TYR A 90 8.56 -15.20 -15.54
CA TYR A 90 8.81 -16.58 -15.14
C TYR A 90 9.45 -17.38 -16.28
N GLU A 91 10.12 -18.48 -15.92
CA GLU A 91 10.83 -19.32 -16.88
C GLU A 91 9.84 -19.98 -17.86
N GLY A 92 10.09 -19.82 -19.16
CA GLY A 92 9.21 -20.27 -20.24
C GLY A 92 8.11 -19.28 -20.67
N GLU A 93 8.05 -18.08 -20.08
CA GLU A 93 7.15 -17.01 -20.52
C GLU A 93 7.56 -16.52 -21.92
N ARG A 94 6.63 -16.53 -22.87
CA ARG A 94 6.82 -15.83 -24.16
C ARG A 94 6.61 -14.34 -23.91
N PRO A 95 7.46 -13.44 -24.43
CA PRO A 95 7.24 -12.00 -24.32
C PRO A 95 5.89 -11.67 -24.95
N THR A 96 4.88 -11.43 -24.13
CA THR A 96 3.63 -10.85 -24.58
C THR A 96 3.69 -9.37 -24.24
N ASP A 97 3.84 -8.56 -25.28
CA ASP A 97 3.53 -7.14 -25.17
C ASP A 97 2.02 -7.00 -24.96
N GLY A 98 1.63 -6.05 -24.11
CA GLY A 98 0.22 -5.78 -23.81
C GLY A 98 -0.16 -5.93 -22.34
N CYS A 99 -1.32 -5.38 -22.03
CA CYS A 99 -1.91 -5.51 -20.71
C CYS A 99 -2.58 -6.87 -20.56
N LEU A 100 -1.98 -7.77 -19.78
CA LEU A 100 -2.55 -9.10 -19.50
C LEU A 100 -3.94 -9.01 -18.85
N LEU A 101 -4.23 -7.89 -18.18
CA LEU A 101 -5.55 -7.64 -17.60
C LEU A 101 -6.53 -7.04 -18.60
N ALA A 102 -6.12 -6.19 -19.54
CA ALA A 102 -7.04 -5.48 -20.44
C ALA A 102 -7.18 -6.09 -21.84
N GLN A 103 -6.40 -7.10 -22.22
CA GLN A 103 -6.34 -7.61 -23.61
C GLN A 103 -5.97 -6.54 -24.66
N ASP A 104 -5.50 -5.37 -24.22
CA ASP A 104 -5.00 -4.33 -25.13
C ASP A 104 -3.58 -4.65 -25.59
N VAL A 105 -3.45 -4.70 -26.92
CA VAL A 105 -2.30 -5.20 -27.69
C VAL A 105 -1.17 -4.17 -27.80
N THR A 106 -1.36 -2.94 -27.30
CA THR A 106 -0.43 -1.82 -27.54
C THR A 106 0.40 -1.40 -26.32
N ALA A 107 0.33 -2.11 -25.19
CA ALA A 107 1.13 -1.75 -24.01
C ALA A 107 2.55 -2.33 -24.10
N GLY A 108 3.57 -1.49 -23.89
CA GLY A 108 4.95 -1.94 -23.75
C GLY A 108 5.17 -2.85 -22.54
N LYS A 109 6.44 -3.15 -22.23
CA LYS A 109 6.85 -4.07 -21.15
C LYS A 109 6.03 -3.90 -19.86
N VAL A 110 5.42 -5.00 -19.39
CA VAL A 110 4.65 -5.02 -18.14
C VAL A 110 5.53 -4.63 -16.96
N THR A 111 5.14 -3.58 -16.23
CA THR A 111 5.81 -3.08 -15.02
C THR A 111 4.93 -3.23 -13.78
N ILE A 112 5.51 -3.10 -12.58
CA ILE A 112 4.75 -3.04 -11.31
C ILE A 112 3.70 -1.91 -11.39
N THR A 113 4.09 -0.76 -11.92
CA THR A 113 3.19 0.39 -12.08
C THR A 113 2.08 0.11 -13.07
N HIS A 114 2.35 -0.61 -14.17
CA HIS A 114 1.29 -1.01 -15.09
C HIS A 114 0.22 -1.89 -14.40
N ILE A 115 0.64 -2.92 -13.64
CA ILE A 115 -0.30 -3.84 -12.98
C ILE A 115 -1.02 -3.23 -11.77
N THR A 116 -0.49 -2.15 -11.19
CA THR A 116 -1.04 -1.53 -9.97
C THR A 116 -1.63 -0.14 -10.17
N TRP A 117 -1.41 0.48 -11.32
CA TRP A 117 -1.94 1.80 -11.67
C TRP A 117 -2.31 1.92 -13.14
N GLY A 118 -1.38 1.62 -14.05
CA GLY A 118 -1.44 2.07 -15.45
C GLY A 118 -2.47 1.37 -16.34
N CYS A 119 -3.09 0.28 -15.88
CA CYS A 119 -4.15 -0.42 -16.61
C CYS A 119 -5.52 0.22 -16.34
N GLU A 120 -6.36 0.39 -17.38
CA GLU A 120 -7.72 0.96 -17.24
C GLU A 120 -8.55 0.23 -16.18
N ARG A 121 -8.54 -1.11 -16.16
CA ARG A 121 -9.27 -1.90 -15.16
C ARG A 121 -8.80 -1.63 -13.73
N VAL A 122 -7.52 -1.31 -13.58
CA VAL A 122 -6.95 -0.95 -12.29
C VAL A 122 -7.38 0.46 -11.89
N GLN A 123 -7.38 1.39 -12.86
CA GLN A 123 -7.89 2.74 -12.66
C GLN A 123 -9.38 2.73 -12.29
N GLN A 124 -10.22 1.87 -12.89
CA GLN A 124 -11.64 1.72 -12.49
C GLN A 124 -11.82 1.37 -11.02
N PHE A 125 -10.97 0.48 -10.47
CA PHE A 125 -10.99 0.16 -9.04
C PHE A 125 -10.58 1.37 -8.19
N TRP A 126 -9.51 2.07 -8.58
CA TRP A 126 -9.06 3.25 -7.85
C TRP A 126 -10.04 4.42 -7.95
N SER A 127 -10.72 4.60 -9.09
CA SER A 127 -11.81 5.56 -9.25
C SER A 127 -12.88 5.29 -8.22
N ARG A 128 -13.38 4.06 -8.12
CA ARG A 128 -14.41 3.73 -7.13
C ARG A 128 -13.97 4.02 -5.69
N CYS A 129 -12.72 3.73 -5.34
CA CYS A 129 -12.19 4.08 -4.01
C CYS A 129 -12.19 5.60 -3.77
N VAL A 130 -11.77 6.39 -4.75
CA VAL A 130 -11.72 7.85 -4.63
C VAL A 130 -13.12 8.46 -4.67
N GLU A 131 -14.02 7.96 -5.51
CA GLU A 131 -15.41 8.42 -5.63
C GLU A 131 -16.16 8.22 -4.31
N HIS A 132 -16.02 7.05 -3.68
CA HIS A 132 -16.59 6.80 -2.34
C HIS A 132 -15.89 7.62 -1.25
N TRP A 133 -14.61 7.97 -1.42
CA TRP A 133 -13.93 8.86 -0.47
C TRP A 133 -14.46 10.29 -0.54
N LEU A 134 -14.69 10.79 -1.75
CA LEU A 134 -15.12 12.17 -1.99
C LEU A 134 -16.63 12.34 -1.90
N GLY A 135 -17.37 11.31 -2.30
CA GLY A 135 -18.77 11.35 -2.68
C GLY A 135 -19.00 11.83 -4.11
N HIS A 136 -17.99 11.97 -4.98
CA HIS A 136 -18.21 12.54 -6.31
C HIS A 136 -17.63 11.66 -7.40
N GLU A 137 -18.27 11.64 -8.56
CA GLU A 137 -17.69 11.06 -9.77
C GLU A 137 -16.34 11.73 -10.06
N ILE A 138 -15.40 10.98 -10.62
CA ILE A 138 -14.11 11.52 -11.00
C ILE A 138 -13.74 11.16 -12.43
N SER A 139 -13.26 12.15 -13.18
CA SER A 139 -12.56 11.91 -14.43
C SER A 139 -11.20 11.22 -14.22
N SER A 140 -10.69 10.54 -15.26
CA SER A 140 -9.34 9.95 -15.25
C SER A 140 -8.24 10.99 -14.98
N SER A 141 -8.43 12.23 -15.45
CA SER A 141 -7.49 13.33 -15.22
C SER A 141 -7.42 13.71 -13.73
N ARG A 142 -8.56 13.68 -13.04
CA ARG A 142 -8.64 13.96 -11.60
C ARG A 142 -8.13 12.79 -10.77
N LEU A 143 -8.37 11.56 -11.21
CA LEU A 143 -7.81 10.36 -10.58
C LEU A 143 -6.27 10.43 -10.51
N GLU A 144 -5.59 10.96 -11.53
CA GLU A 144 -4.13 11.15 -11.51
C GLU A 144 -3.66 12.04 -10.34
N ALA A 145 -4.46 13.02 -9.90
CA ALA A 145 -4.12 13.82 -8.72
C ALA A 145 -4.15 13.00 -7.41
N TYR A 146 -4.88 11.88 -7.37
CA TYR A 146 -4.93 10.96 -6.23
C TYR A 146 -3.87 9.85 -6.29
N LYS A 147 -3.14 9.73 -7.40
CA LYS A 147 -2.13 8.70 -7.61
C LYS A 147 -1.14 8.59 -6.45
N SER A 148 -0.68 9.73 -5.95
CA SER A 148 0.27 9.78 -4.84
C SER A 148 -0.32 9.32 -3.51
N TYR A 149 -1.59 9.64 -3.24
CA TYR A 149 -2.30 9.23 -2.03
C TYR A 149 -2.56 7.72 -2.01
N ILE A 150 -2.89 7.16 -3.19
CA ILE A 150 -3.10 5.73 -3.37
C ILE A 150 -1.76 5.00 -3.18
N SER A 151 -0.76 5.29 -4.02
CA SER A 151 0.58 4.65 -4.00
C SER A 151 1.27 4.68 -2.64
N SER A 152 1.15 5.79 -1.93
CA SER A 152 1.71 5.92 -0.58
C SER A 152 0.82 5.36 0.53
N ARG A 153 -0.41 4.95 0.22
CA ARG A 153 -1.44 4.51 1.16
C ARG A 153 -1.71 5.54 2.26
N VAL A 154 -1.56 6.82 1.95
CA VAL A 154 -1.88 7.93 2.86
C VAL A 154 -3.20 8.52 2.42
N ALA A 155 -4.13 8.66 3.36
CA ALA A 155 -5.44 9.22 3.07
C ALA A 155 -5.30 10.68 2.60
N PRO A 156 -6.00 11.07 1.52
CA PRO A 156 -6.18 12.47 1.19
C PRO A 156 -7.01 13.16 2.28
N PRO A 157 -7.05 14.51 2.30
CA PRO A 157 -7.98 15.22 3.18
C PRO A 157 -9.40 14.68 3.03
N VAL A 158 -10.11 14.53 4.14
CA VAL A 158 -11.50 14.07 4.14
C VAL A 158 -12.36 15.14 3.47
N SER A 159 -13.21 14.74 2.52
CA SER A 159 -14.10 15.69 1.84
C SER A 159 -15.14 16.26 2.80
N ASP A 160 -15.57 17.49 2.54
CA ASP A 160 -16.64 18.12 3.35
C ASP A 160 -17.96 17.34 3.23
N ARG A 161 -18.16 16.67 2.10
CA ARG A 161 -19.30 15.77 1.92
C ARG A 161 -19.23 14.55 2.83
N MET A 162 -18.10 13.85 2.88
CA MET A 162 -17.92 12.72 3.79
C MET A 162 -18.08 13.15 5.26
N ARG A 163 -17.55 14.34 5.62
CA ARG A 163 -17.76 14.93 6.95
C ARG A 163 -19.23 15.19 7.25
N ARG A 164 -19.98 15.77 6.30
CA ARG A 164 -21.43 16.01 6.45
C ARG A 164 -22.20 14.70 6.62
N VAL A 165 -21.97 13.70 5.78
CA VAL A 165 -22.66 12.40 5.87
C VAL A 165 -22.41 11.73 7.22
N LEU A 166 -21.17 11.72 7.71
CA LEU A 166 -20.87 11.16 9.03
C LEU A 166 -21.52 11.96 10.17
N LEU A 167 -21.59 13.29 10.05
CA LEU A 167 -22.26 14.15 11.01
C LEU A 167 -23.78 13.93 11.01
N GLU A 168 -24.39 13.77 9.83
CA GLU A 168 -25.83 13.52 9.67
C GLU A 168 -26.23 12.13 10.19
N CYS A 169 -25.44 11.10 9.87
CA CYS A 169 -25.74 9.74 10.31
C CYS A 169 -25.54 9.52 11.81
N TYR A 170 -24.56 10.18 12.44
CA TYR A 170 -24.13 9.84 13.81
C TYR A 170 -24.06 11.04 14.77
N GLY A 171 -24.41 12.25 14.34
CA GLY A 171 -24.48 13.45 15.17
C GLY A 171 -23.14 13.98 15.67
N LYS A 172 -22.01 13.40 15.26
CA LYS A 172 -20.68 13.81 15.72
C LYS A 172 -19.60 13.57 14.68
N TRP A 173 -18.79 14.60 14.44
CA TRP A 173 -17.48 14.50 13.78
C TRP A 173 -16.38 14.72 14.82
N ASN A 174 -15.40 13.82 14.86
CA ASN A 174 -14.19 14.00 15.67
C ASN A 174 -12.99 13.29 15.03
N LYS A 175 -11.81 13.51 15.62
CA LYS A 175 -10.56 12.90 15.17
C LYS A 175 -10.62 11.36 15.09
N ASP A 176 -11.41 10.70 15.95
CA ASP A 176 -11.51 9.24 15.93
C ASP A 176 -12.17 8.70 14.65
N TYR A 177 -13.16 9.43 14.10
CA TYR A 177 -13.78 9.09 12.81
C TYR A 177 -12.85 9.39 11.64
N GLU A 178 -12.06 10.45 11.73
CA GLU A 178 -11.01 10.76 10.76
C GLU A 178 -9.93 9.67 10.74
N ASP A 179 -9.49 9.22 11.91
CA ASP A 179 -8.54 8.11 12.06
C ASP A 179 -9.12 6.79 11.51
N ALA A 180 -10.43 6.54 11.72
CA ALA A 180 -11.13 5.39 11.17
C ALA A 180 -11.21 5.44 9.63
N LEU A 181 -11.53 6.60 9.04
CA LEU A 181 -11.48 6.81 7.59
C LEU A 181 -10.07 6.59 7.04
N GLY A 182 -9.06 7.17 7.70
CA GLY A 182 -7.66 6.97 7.33
C GLY A 182 -7.27 5.49 7.33
N ARG A 183 -7.76 4.73 8.31
CA ARG A 183 -7.58 3.28 8.37
C ARG A 183 -8.29 2.55 7.24
N ILE A 184 -9.51 2.95 6.86
CA ILE A 184 -10.24 2.39 5.70
C ILE A 184 -9.45 2.62 4.42
N TRP A 185 -8.99 3.85 4.17
CA TRP A 185 -8.17 4.19 3.00
C TRP A 185 -6.89 3.35 2.94
N TRP A 186 -6.14 3.32 4.04
CA TRP A 186 -4.91 2.56 4.13
C TRP A 186 -5.13 1.06 3.89
N SER A 187 -6.25 0.52 4.39
CA SER A 187 -6.67 -0.87 4.20
C SER A 187 -7.01 -1.16 2.75
N LEU A 188 -7.85 -0.33 2.12
CA LEU A 188 -8.25 -0.45 0.72
C LEU A 188 -7.04 -0.43 -0.21
N CYS A 189 -6.13 0.52 -0.04
CA CYS A 189 -4.94 0.62 -0.88
C CYS A 189 -4.03 -0.61 -0.72
N SER A 190 -3.84 -1.09 0.51
CA SER A 190 -3.01 -2.27 0.80
C SER A 190 -3.61 -3.56 0.26
N MET A 191 -4.90 -3.78 0.46
CA MET A 191 -5.62 -4.96 -0.04
C MET A 191 -5.73 -4.92 -1.57
N GLY A 192 -5.97 -3.74 -2.15
CA GLY A 192 -6.01 -3.52 -3.59
C GLY A 192 -4.75 -4.02 -4.29
N TYR A 193 -3.57 -3.69 -3.78
CA TYR A 193 -2.30 -4.21 -4.31
C TYR A 193 -2.20 -5.72 -4.30
N ALA A 194 -2.58 -6.35 -3.19
CA ALA A 194 -2.53 -7.79 -3.06
C ALA A 194 -3.51 -8.48 -4.00
N LEU A 195 -4.72 -7.93 -4.14
CA LEU A 195 -5.75 -8.46 -5.04
C LEU A 195 -5.36 -8.30 -6.51
N LEU A 196 -4.80 -7.15 -6.89
CA LEU A 196 -4.28 -6.94 -8.25
C LEU A 196 -3.16 -7.92 -8.60
N TRP A 197 -2.24 -8.14 -7.66
CA TRP A 197 -1.18 -9.13 -7.81
C TRP A 197 -1.75 -10.56 -7.94
N GLN A 198 -2.71 -10.90 -7.09
CA GLN A 198 -3.39 -12.20 -7.12
C GLN A 198 -4.13 -12.40 -8.45
N ILE A 199 -4.92 -11.42 -8.90
CA ILE A 199 -5.66 -11.47 -10.16
C ILE A 199 -4.68 -11.65 -11.33
N ARG A 200 -3.57 -10.89 -11.36
CA ARG A 200 -2.51 -11.08 -12.36
C ARG A 200 -2.02 -12.52 -12.35
N ASN A 201 -1.72 -13.09 -11.19
CA ASN A 201 -1.22 -14.46 -11.11
C ASN A 201 -2.26 -15.49 -11.57
N GLN A 202 -3.55 -15.27 -11.29
CA GLN A 202 -4.60 -16.14 -11.81
C GLN A 202 -4.70 -16.07 -13.34
N VAL A 203 -4.54 -14.89 -13.94
CA VAL A 203 -4.54 -14.73 -15.40
C VAL A 203 -3.31 -15.41 -16.01
N VAL A 204 -2.12 -15.17 -15.46
CA VAL A 204 -0.85 -15.63 -16.03
C VAL A 204 -0.62 -17.12 -15.80
N HIS A 205 -0.84 -17.61 -14.59
CA HIS A 205 -0.45 -18.97 -14.19
C HIS A 205 -1.62 -19.96 -14.19
N GLU A 206 -2.84 -19.49 -13.99
CA GLU A 206 -4.04 -20.35 -13.93
C GLU A 206 -4.90 -20.24 -15.20
N GLY A 207 -4.53 -19.37 -16.16
CA GLY A 207 -5.28 -19.14 -17.39
C GLY A 207 -6.68 -18.54 -17.18
N LYS A 208 -6.94 -17.99 -15.99
CA LYS A 208 -8.25 -17.47 -15.62
C LYS A 208 -8.58 -16.21 -16.43
N LYS A 209 -9.83 -16.11 -16.90
CA LYS A 209 -10.34 -14.91 -17.59
C LYS A 209 -11.21 -14.10 -16.64
N TRP A 210 -10.86 -12.84 -16.45
CA TRP A 210 -11.66 -11.88 -15.70
C TRP A 210 -12.35 -10.90 -16.65
N ARG A 211 -13.64 -10.65 -16.44
CA ARG A 211 -14.35 -9.52 -17.08
C ARG A 211 -14.14 -8.26 -16.22
N ALA A 212 -14.10 -7.08 -16.84
CA ALA A 212 -13.83 -5.83 -16.11
C ALA A 212 -14.81 -5.57 -14.95
N PRO A 213 -16.15 -5.66 -15.13
CA PRO A 213 -17.09 -5.46 -14.02
C PRO A 213 -16.93 -6.52 -12.92
N GLN A 214 -16.66 -7.77 -13.32
CA GLN A 214 -16.46 -8.88 -12.38
C GLN A 214 -15.22 -8.66 -11.51
N GLN A 215 -14.11 -8.18 -12.11
CA GLN A 215 -12.89 -7.86 -11.39
C GLN A 215 -13.14 -6.74 -10.38
N LEU A 216 -13.78 -5.65 -10.81
CA LEU A 216 -14.11 -4.51 -9.97
C LEU A 216 -14.95 -4.92 -8.76
N GLU A 217 -16.07 -5.63 -8.99
CA GLU A 217 -16.96 -6.10 -7.93
C GLU A 217 -16.26 -7.09 -6.99
N HIS A 218 -15.45 -8.00 -7.52
CA HIS A 218 -14.70 -8.93 -6.71
C HIS A 218 -13.72 -8.22 -5.78
N MET A 219 -12.96 -7.26 -6.30
CA MET A 219 -11.99 -6.51 -5.52
C MET A 219 -12.68 -5.67 -4.45
N TRP A 220 -13.70 -4.91 -4.85
CA TRP A 220 -14.49 -4.06 -3.97
C TRP A 220 -15.10 -4.87 -2.82
N ALA A 221 -15.85 -5.93 -3.15
CA ALA A 221 -16.49 -6.77 -2.14
C ALA A 221 -15.48 -7.48 -1.23
N SER A 222 -14.31 -7.89 -1.74
CA SER A 222 -13.27 -8.53 -0.93
C SER A 222 -12.68 -7.58 0.10
N CYS A 223 -12.38 -6.34 -0.29
CA CYS A 223 -11.90 -5.33 0.65
C CYS A 223 -12.95 -5.02 1.72
N LEU A 224 -14.19 -4.72 1.32
CA LEU A 224 -15.25 -4.37 2.27
C LEU A 224 -15.54 -5.50 3.25
N ARG A 225 -15.62 -6.76 2.78
CA ARG A 225 -15.81 -7.92 3.67
C ARG A 225 -14.70 -8.02 4.72
N GLN A 226 -13.45 -7.82 4.32
CA GLN A 226 -12.31 -7.90 5.25
C GLN A 226 -12.35 -6.77 6.28
N ILE A 227 -12.59 -5.53 5.86
CA ILE A 227 -12.68 -4.38 6.80
C ILE A 227 -13.85 -4.58 7.77
N SER A 228 -15.02 -5.02 7.28
CA SER A 228 -16.18 -5.35 8.13
C SER A 228 -15.87 -6.47 9.13
N ALA A 229 -15.12 -7.49 8.72
CA ALA A 229 -14.70 -8.57 9.62
C ALA A 229 -13.76 -8.06 10.72
N VAL A 230 -12.85 -7.14 10.39
CA VAL A 230 -11.95 -6.48 11.36
C VAL A 230 -12.76 -5.63 12.34
N ALA A 231 -13.66 -4.78 11.85
CA ALA A 231 -14.53 -3.95 12.68
C ALA A 231 -15.37 -4.79 13.65
N ARG A 232 -15.96 -5.88 13.15
CA ARG A 232 -16.71 -6.86 13.95
C ARG A 232 -15.84 -7.52 15.03
N SER A 233 -14.63 -7.96 14.67
CA SER A 233 -13.70 -8.59 15.61
C SER A 233 -13.32 -7.65 16.75
N GLU A 234 -13.04 -6.38 16.43
CA GLU A 234 -12.69 -5.36 17.42
C GLU A 234 -13.88 -4.99 18.32
N ARG A 235 -15.08 -4.93 17.75
CA ARG A 235 -16.32 -4.66 18.48
C ARG A 235 -16.61 -5.73 19.54
N ASN A 236 -16.26 -6.98 19.24
CA ASN A 236 -16.48 -8.11 20.14
C ASN A 236 -15.50 -8.15 21.33
N LYS A 237 -14.40 -7.39 21.29
CA LYS A 237 -13.40 -7.32 22.37
C LYS A 237 -13.60 -6.07 23.23
N PRO A 238 -13.69 -6.19 24.57
CA PRO A 238 -13.92 -5.03 25.44
C PRO A 238 -12.91 -3.89 25.24
N ALA A 239 -11.62 -4.21 25.13
CA ALA A 239 -10.55 -3.22 24.98
C ALA A 239 -10.58 -2.42 23.67
N THR A 240 -11.17 -2.96 22.61
CA THR A 240 -11.22 -2.32 21.28
C THR A 240 -12.64 -2.03 20.80
N ARG A 241 -13.64 -2.23 21.66
CA ARG A 241 -15.06 -2.19 21.28
C ARG A 241 -15.44 -0.90 20.59
N THR A 242 -15.04 0.22 21.19
CA THR A 242 -15.32 1.57 20.67
C THR A 242 -14.67 1.79 19.31
N ASN A 243 -13.43 1.33 19.12
CA ASN A 243 -12.72 1.45 17.84
C ASN A 243 -13.39 0.60 16.76
N GLY A 244 -13.78 -0.64 17.08
CA GLY A 244 -14.50 -1.50 16.16
C GLY A 244 -15.86 -0.94 15.77
N LEU A 245 -16.60 -0.34 16.71
CA LEU A 245 -17.86 0.34 16.41
C LEU A 245 -17.63 1.54 15.48
N ARG A 246 -16.67 2.41 15.78
CA ARG A 246 -16.35 3.58 14.93
C ARG A 246 -15.94 3.15 13.52
N LEU A 247 -15.09 2.14 13.40
CA LEU A 247 -14.68 1.61 12.10
C LEU A 247 -15.88 1.08 11.30
N GLN A 248 -16.79 0.35 11.94
CA GLN A 248 -18.01 -0.14 11.29
C GLN A 248 -18.88 1.01 10.80
N LEU A 249 -19.22 1.95 11.68
CA LEU A 249 -20.08 3.09 11.36
C LEU A 249 -19.49 3.94 10.22
N THR A 250 -18.17 4.16 10.28
CA THR A 250 -17.44 4.90 9.24
C THR A 250 -17.46 4.16 7.90
N LEU A 251 -17.27 2.84 7.92
CA LEU A 251 -17.33 1.99 6.72
C LEU A 251 -18.74 2.00 6.12
N ASP A 252 -19.77 1.92 6.95
CA ASP A 252 -21.16 1.94 6.51
C ASP A 252 -21.49 3.26 5.79
N CYS A 253 -21.04 4.40 6.33
CA CYS A 253 -21.16 5.69 5.64
C CYS A 253 -20.34 5.77 4.35
N TYR A 254 -19.10 5.27 4.37
CA TYR A 254 -18.24 5.24 3.18
C TYR A 254 -18.85 4.42 2.04
N VAL A 255 -19.54 3.32 2.36
CA VAL A 255 -20.22 2.48 1.37
C VAL A 255 -21.56 3.08 0.92
N ALA A 256 -22.31 3.68 1.85
CA ALA A 256 -23.65 4.22 1.59
C ALA A 256 -23.64 5.63 0.96
N ILE A 257 -22.49 6.30 0.89
CA ILE A 257 -22.40 7.63 0.29
C ILE A 257 -22.92 7.61 -1.15
N THR A 258 -23.91 8.46 -1.42
CA THR A 258 -24.44 8.64 -2.78
C THR A 258 -23.36 9.34 -3.60
N ILE A 259 -23.05 8.87 -4.80
CA ILE A 259 -22.09 9.56 -5.66
C ILE A 259 -22.83 10.67 -6.43
N GLU A 260 -22.36 11.91 -6.30
CA GLU A 260 -22.85 13.07 -7.06
C GLU A 260 -21.94 13.36 -8.26
N ALA A 261 -22.44 14.16 -9.20
CA ALA A 261 -21.62 14.64 -10.31
C ALA A 261 -20.36 15.36 -9.80
N GLU A 262 -19.31 15.31 -10.62
CA GLU A 262 -18.01 15.89 -10.32
C GLU A 262 -18.13 17.40 -10.03
N PRO A 263 -17.70 17.91 -8.86
CA PRO A 263 -17.75 19.34 -8.56
C PRO A 263 -16.63 20.07 -9.31
N PRO A 264 -16.80 21.36 -9.63
CA PRO A 264 -15.80 22.17 -10.32
C PRO A 264 -14.53 22.43 -9.49
N ASP A 265 -14.51 22.01 -8.23
CA ASP A 265 -13.39 22.23 -7.31
C ASP A 265 -12.11 21.57 -7.81
N SER A 266 -10.99 22.25 -7.60
CA SER A 266 -9.67 21.72 -7.92
C SER A 266 -9.35 20.48 -7.06
N PRO A 267 -8.66 19.47 -7.61
CA PRO A 267 -8.19 18.34 -6.83
C PRO A 267 -7.26 18.80 -5.68
N PRO A 268 -7.17 18.04 -4.58
CA PRO A 268 -6.29 18.37 -3.49
C PRO A 268 -4.84 18.42 -3.98
N ALA A 269 -4.09 19.42 -3.51
CA ALA A 269 -2.65 19.45 -3.76
C ALA A 269 -2.00 18.15 -3.28
N PRO A 270 -0.94 17.66 -3.96
CA PRO A 270 -0.20 16.50 -3.49
C PRO A 270 0.31 16.75 -2.07
N ALA A 271 0.33 15.70 -1.25
CA ALA A 271 0.73 15.84 0.15
C ALA A 271 2.14 16.48 0.25
N PRO A 272 2.41 17.44 1.16
CA PRO A 272 3.69 18.17 1.19
C PRO A 272 4.93 17.28 1.36
N TRP A 273 4.78 16.17 2.10
CA TRP A 273 5.85 15.19 2.32
C TRP A 273 6.18 14.34 1.07
N LEU A 274 5.35 14.40 0.02
CA LEU A 274 5.63 13.81 -1.29
C LEU A 274 6.75 14.56 -2.04
N LYS A 275 7.03 15.81 -1.67
CA LYS A 275 8.15 16.61 -2.20
C LYS A 275 9.51 16.18 -1.64
N ARG A 276 9.56 15.20 -0.73
CA ARG A 276 10.82 14.66 -0.21
C ARG A 276 11.55 13.95 -1.34
N LYS A 277 12.78 14.42 -1.64
CA LYS A 277 13.65 13.80 -2.65
C LYS A 277 14.03 12.35 -2.30
N GLU A 278 14.08 12.01 -1.01
CA GLU A 278 14.48 10.70 -0.54
C GLU A 278 13.29 9.93 0.08
N SER A 279 13.06 8.70 -0.39
CA SER A 279 12.02 7.81 0.14
C SER A 279 12.41 7.23 1.51
N ALA A 280 11.42 6.85 2.32
CA ALA A 280 11.68 6.34 3.66
C ALA A 280 12.46 5.01 3.62
N LEU A 281 12.23 4.17 2.61
CA LEU A 281 12.97 2.94 2.39
C LEU A 281 14.43 3.20 2.02
N ILE A 282 14.71 4.13 1.10
CA ILE A 282 16.08 4.52 0.73
C ILE A 282 16.82 5.05 1.96
N LYS A 283 16.21 5.98 2.69
CA LYS A 283 16.77 6.53 3.92
C LYS A 283 17.08 5.45 4.97
N ARG A 284 16.20 4.45 5.10
CA ARG A 284 16.41 3.32 6.02
C ARG A 284 17.57 2.43 5.58
N LEU A 285 17.69 2.15 4.29
CA LEU A 285 18.78 1.34 3.74
C LEU A 285 20.13 2.07 3.82
N ARG A 286 20.16 3.39 3.60
CA ARG A 286 21.37 4.20 3.85
C ARG A 286 21.78 4.18 5.32
N LYS A 287 20.84 4.35 6.26
CA LYS A 287 21.15 4.15 7.69
C LYS A 287 21.65 2.74 8.01
N PHE A 288 21.14 1.74 7.29
CA PHE A 288 21.61 0.37 7.45
C PHE A 288 23.06 0.22 6.94
N GLN A 289 23.41 0.91 5.85
CA GLN A 289 24.75 0.99 5.25
C GLN A 289 25.76 1.80 6.09
N GLU A 290 25.36 2.97 6.58
CA GLU A 290 26.15 3.81 7.48
C GLU A 290 26.50 3.07 8.77
N ALA A 291 25.64 2.16 9.22
CA ALA A 291 25.90 1.31 10.38
C ALA A 291 26.77 0.07 10.07
N ILE A 292 27.30 -0.05 8.85
CA ILE A 292 28.29 -1.05 8.41
C ILE A 292 29.69 -0.46 8.43
N ASN A 293 29.81 0.80 7.98
CA ASN A 293 31.04 1.61 8.00
C ASN A 293 31.39 2.08 9.42
#